data_AF-A0ABD5ZP08-F1
#
_entry.id   AF-A0ABD5ZP08-F1
#
_cell.length_a   1.000
_cell.length_b   1.000
_cell.length_c   1.000
_cell.angle_alpha   90.00
_cell.angle_beta   90.00
_cell.angle_gamma   90.00
#
_symmetry.space_group_name_H-M   'P 1'
#
loop_
_entity.id
_entity.type
_entity.pdbx_description
1 polymer ?
#
loop_
_entity_poly.entity_id
_entity_poly.type
_entity_poly.pdbx_seq_one_letter_code
_entity_poly.pdbx_strand_id
1 'polypeptide(L)'
;MSELTVEVVHVVAPDELDEYDLDPALRERADGRYLLVGRKGGSPSLGERVWAFLRRSPIEAVTLVADEGAEEGEELTVEAAETDTPGVYEVR
;
A
#
# COMPACT_ATOMS: atom_id res chain seq x y z
N MET A 1 12.85 -8.61 4.96
CA MET A 1 12.66 -7.16 4.84
C MET A 1 13.12 -6.80 3.46
N SER A 2 12.26 -6.11 2.71
CA SER A 2 12.49 -5.80 1.30
C SER A 2 12.16 -4.34 1.10
N GLU A 3 13.00 -3.63 0.34
CA GLU A 3 12.69 -2.27 -0.09
C GLU A 3 11.54 -2.29 -1.09
N LEU A 4 10.54 -1.45 -0.87
CA LEU A 4 9.33 -1.37 -1.68
C LEU A 4 9.04 0.10 -2.04
N THR A 5 9.00 0.40 -3.33
CA THR A 5 8.53 1.69 -3.83
C THR A 5 7.04 1.61 -4.14
N VAL A 6 6.28 2.50 -3.51
CA VAL A 6 4.82 2.54 -3.56
C VAL A 6 4.36 3.96 -3.80
N GLU A 7 3.48 4.15 -4.78
CA GLU A 7 2.72 5.40 -4.84
C GLU A 7 1.43 5.26 -4.06
N VAL A 8 1.22 6.16 -3.11
CA VAL A 8 0.04 6.23 -2.26
C VAL A 8 -1.15 6.66 -3.12
N VAL A 9 -2.17 5.83 -3.16
CA VAL A 9 -3.42 6.09 -3.90
C VAL A 9 -4.52 6.54 -2.95
N HIS A 10 -4.52 6.00 -1.73
CA HIS A 10 -5.52 6.31 -0.71
C HIS A 10 -4.91 6.17 0.67
N VAL A 11 -5.31 7.06 1.59
CA VAL A 11 -4.84 7.08 2.98
C VAL A 11 -6.03 6.96 3.91
N VAL A 12 -5.92 6.07 4.89
CA VAL A 12 -6.92 5.94 5.96
C VAL A 12 -6.24 6.26 7.28
N ALA A 13 -6.73 7.30 7.97
CA ALA A 13 -6.23 7.64 9.29
C ALA A 13 -6.69 6.60 10.33
N PRO A 14 -5.96 6.45 11.45
CA PRO A 14 -6.32 5.50 12.51
C PRO A 14 -7.77 5.65 13.00
N ASP A 15 -8.25 6.88 13.14
CA ASP A 15 -9.60 7.20 13.60
C ASP A 15 -10.69 6.90 12.55
N GLU A 16 -10.31 6.73 11.29
CA GLU A 16 -11.22 6.45 10.16
C GLU A 16 -11.32 4.95 9.86
N LEU A 17 -10.48 4.10 10.48
CA LEU A 17 -10.48 2.65 10.26
C LEU A 17 -11.82 1.98 10.58
N ASP A 18 -12.61 2.55 11.50
CA ASP A 18 -13.96 2.14 11.86
C ASP A 18 -15.00 2.36 10.75
N GLU A 19 -14.72 3.26 9.81
CA GLU A 19 -15.62 3.59 8.71
C GLU A 19 -15.49 2.63 7.53
N TYR A 20 -14.44 1.79 7.53
CA TYR A 20 -14.16 0.82 6.48
C TYR A 20 -14.42 -0.61 6.94
N ASP A 21 -15.00 -1.42 6.04
CA ASP A 21 -15.20 -2.86 6.26
C ASP A 21 -13.88 -3.61 6.01
N LEU A 22 -12.98 -3.54 7.01
CA LEU A 22 -11.67 -4.17 6.98
C LEU A 22 -11.73 -5.62 7.44
N ASP A 23 -10.88 -6.46 6.84
CA ASP A 23 -10.65 -7.81 7.35
C ASP A 23 -10.17 -7.74 8.82
N PRO A 24 -10.73 -8.56 9.74
CA PRO A 24 -10.37 -8.51 11.16
C PRO A 24 -8.87 -8.64 11.43
N ALA A 25 -8.13 -9.43 10.64
CA ALA A 25 -6.69 -9.63 10.80
C ALA A 25 -5.86 -8.43 10.31
N LEU A 26 -6.41 -7.64 9.39
CA LEU A 26 -5.82 -6.36 8.97
C LEU A 26 -6.14 -5.27 9.99
N ARG A 27 -7.38 -5.25 10.50
CA ARG A 27 -7.84 -4.29 11.49
C ARG A 27 -7.04 -4.37 12.79
N GLU A 28 -6.81 -5.57 13.31
CA GLU A 28 -5.99 -5.77 14.53
C GLU A 28 -4.56 -5.26 14.34
N ARG A 29 -4.00 -5.39 13.13
CA ARG A 29 -2.67 -4.85 12.82
C ARG A 29 -2.69 -3.34 12.64
N ALA A 30 -3.70 -2.78 11.99
CA ALA A 30 -3.79 -1.35 11.75
C ALA A 30 -4.26 -0.55 12.97
N ASP A 31 -4.61 -1.18 14.08
CA ASP A 31 -5.10 -0.50 15.29
C ASP A 31 -4.12 0.59 15.76
N GLY A 32 -4.59 1.85 15.73
CA GLY A 32 -3.78 3.03 16.08
C GLY A 32 -2.73 3.46 15.04
N ARG A 33 -2.73 2.86 13.85
CA ARG A 33 -1.75 3.11 12.76
C ARG A 33 -2.45 3.53 11.46
N TYR A 34 -1.70 4.15 10.56
CA TYR A 34 -2.18 4.55 9.25
C TYR A 34 -2.24 3.36 8.29
N LEU A 35 -3.26 3.36 7.45
CA LEU A 35 -3.44 2.39 6.38
C LEU A 35 -3.22 3.10 5.04
N LEU A 36 -2.09 2.84 4.40
CA LEU A 36 -1.75 3.43 3.11
C LEU A 36 -2.00 2.39 2.02
N VAL A 37 -2.98 2.66 1.17
CA VAL A 37 -3.22 1.85 -0.02
C VAL A 37 -2.44 2.47 -1.15
N GLY A 38 -1.58 1.69 -1.77
CA GLY A 38 -0.75 2.18 -2.86
C GLY A 38 -0.51 1.16 -3.95
N ARG A 39 0.13 1.61 -5.03
CA ARG A 39 0.53 0.76 -6.13
C ARG A 39 2.01 0.45 -6.04
N LYS A 40 2.36 -0.84 -6.13
CA LYS A 40 3.75 -1.27 -6.22
C LYS A 40 4.34 -0.82 -7.57
N GLY A 41 5.50 -0.17 -7.53
CA GLY A 41 6.23 0.26 -8.72
C GLY A 41 6.13 1.75 -9.08
N GLY A 42 5.64 2.60 -8.17
CA GLY A 42 5.63 4.05 -8.36
C GLY A 42 4.73 4.56 -9.49
N SER A 43 4.92 5.82 -9.90
CA SER A 43 4.17 6.41 -11.03
C SER A 43 4.60 5.78 -12.35
N PRO A 44 3.75 4.95 -13.00
CA PRO A 44 4.18 4.19 -14.16
C PRO A 44 4.49 5.15 -15.29
N SER A 45 5.69 5.03 -15.85
CA SER A 45 6.05 5.76 -17.05
C SER A 45 5.11 5.37 -18.21
N LEU A 46 4.89 6.27 -19.18
CA LEU A 46 4.02 6.00 -20.35
C LEU A 46 4.37 4.68 -21.08
N GLY A 47 5.65 4.27 -21.05
CA GLY A 47 6.11 3.00 -21.61
C GLY A 47 5.68 1.77 -20.79
N GLU A 48 5.73 1.86 -19.46
CA GLU A 48 5.31 0.78 -18.55
C GLU A 48 3.80 0.54 -18.60
N ARG A 49 3.00 1.60 -18.81
CA ARG A 49 1.55 1.47 -19.04
C ARG A 49 1.23 0.62 -20.28
N VAL A 50 1.95 0.83 -21.38
CA VAL A 50 1.78 0.05 -22.62
C VAL A 50 2.24 -1.39 -22.41
N TRP A 51 3.34 -1.59 -21.69
CA TRP A 51 3.91 -2.91 -21.44
C TRP A 51 3.07 -3.75 -20.46
N ALA A 52 2.53 -3.14 -19.40
CA ALA A 52 1.61 -3.78 -18.45
C ALA A 52 0.31 -4.23 -19.14
N PHE A 53 -0.18 -3.43 -20.09
CA PHE A 53 -1.34 -3.79 -20.91
C PHE A 53 -1.05 -4.97 -21.85
N LEU A 54 0.16 -5.06 -22.41
CA LEU A 54 0.61 -6.21 -23.22
C LEU A 54 0.86 -7.48 -22.39
N ARG A 55 1.36 -7.34 -21.14
CA ARG A 55 1.71 -8.51 -20.29
C ARG A 55 0.57 -9.03 -19.43
N ARG A 56 -0.56 -8.32 -19.34
CA ARG A 56 -1.68 -8.65 -18.42
C ARG A 56 -1.22 -8.84 -16.97
N SER A 57 -0.19 -8.11 -16.55
CA SER A 57 0.15 -7.97 -15.13
C SER A 57 -0.64 -6.78 -14.58
N PRO A 58 -1.73 -7.00 -13.84
CA PRO A 58 -2.42 -5.89 -13.18
C PRO A 58 -1.43 -5.21 -12.24
N ILE A 59 -1.45 -3.89 -12.23
CA ILE A 59 -0.67 -3.06 -11.31
C ILE A 59 -1.01 -3.55 -9.89
N GLU A 60 -0.06 -4.18 -9.20
CA GLU A 60 -0.31 -4.84 -7.92
C GLU A 60 -0.62 -3.79 -6.85
N ALA A 61 -1.87 -3.78 -6.39
CA ALA A 61 -2.27 -2.98 -5.24
C ALA A 61 -1.65 -3.59 -3.97
N VAL A 62 -1.00 -2.73 -3.19
CA VAL A 62 -0.38 -3.10 -1.91
C VAL A 62 -0.97 -2.24 -0.81
N THR A 63 -1.10 -2.84 0.36
CA THR A 63 -1.62 -2.22 1.55
C THR A 63 -0.49 -2.13 2.57
N LEU A 64 -0.13 -0.92 2.98
CA LEU A 64 0.91 -0.65 3.95
C LEU A 64 0.27 -0.27 5.28
N VAL A 65 0.72 -0.88 6.37
CA VAL A 65 0.43 -0.41 7.73
C VAL A 65 1.64 0.39 8.19
N ALA A 66 1.45 1.68 8.47
CA ALA A 66 2.52 2.62 8.80
C ALA A 66 2.21 3.42 10.08
N ASP A 67 3.24 3.75 10.86
CA ASP A 67 3.08 4.58 12.06
C ASP A 67 2.87 6.07 11.73
N GLU A 68 3.31 6.49 10.53
CA GLU A 68 3.17 7.86 10.01
C GLU A 68 2.25 7.88 8.79
N GLY A 69 1.49 8.98 8.65
CA GLY A 69 0.66 9.22 7.46
C GLY A 69 1.49 9.68 6.26
N ALA A 70 0.88 9.62 5.07
CA ALA A 70 1.44 10.11 3.82
C ALA A 70 0.39 10.91 3.05
N GLU A 71 0.78 11.57 1.95
CA GLU A 71 -0.16 12.26 1.07
C GLU A 71 -0.59 11.39 -0.11
N GLU A 72 -1.83 11.53 -0.56
CA GLU A 72 -2.27 10.88 -1.80
C GLU A 72 -1.46 11.40 -3.01
N GLY A 73 -0.98 10.49 -3.84
CA GLY A 73 -0.08 10.77 -4.96
C GLY A 73 1.39 10.86 -4.58
N GLU A 74 1.73 10.75 -3.29
CA GLU A 74 3.11 10.67 -2.82
C GLU A 74 3.74 9.32 -3.19
N GLU A 75 5.00 9.35 -3.64
CA GLU A 75 5.80 8.15 -3.88
C GLU A 75 6.71 7.89 -2.68
N LEU A 76 6.48 6.78 -1.99
CA LEU A 76 7.22 6.36 -0.82
C LEU A 76 8.15 5.20 -1.17
N THR A 77 9.39 5.26 -0.69
CA THR A 77 10.26 4.09 -0.62
C THR A 77 10.37 3.66 0.82
N VAL A 78 9.83 2.48 1.14
CA VAL A 78 9.72 1.97 2.49
C VAL A 78 10.39 0.62 2.64
N GLU A 79 10.96 0.36 3.81
CA GLU A 79 11.36 -0.99 4.19
C GLU A 79 10.12 -1.73 4.69
N ALA A 80 9.69 -2.74 3.92
CA ALA A 80 8.45 -3.44 4.18
C ALA A 80 8.72 -4.90 4.57
N ALA A 81 7.96 -5.39 5.55
CA ALA A 81 7.89 -6.81 5.90
C ALA A 81 6.62 -7.43 5.33
N GLU A 82 6.76 -8.52 4.57
CA GLU A 82 5.60 -9.32 4.14
C GLU A 82 4.90 -9.91 5.35
N THR A 83 3.58 -9.76 5.40
CA THR A 83 2.74 -10.40 6.40
C THR A 83 2.19 -11.73 5.89
N ASP A 84 1.53 -12.49 6.77
CA ASP A 84 0.80 -13.71 6.38
C ASP A 84 -0.39 -13.43 5.43
N THR A 85 -0.77 -12.16 5.26
CA THR A 85 -1.83 -11.73 4.35
C THR A 85 -1.22 -11.24 3.02
N PRO A 86 -1.52 -11.90 1.89
CA PRO A 86 -1.00 -11.48 0.59
C PRO A 86 -1.38 -10.03 0.25
N GLY A 87 -0.40 -9.23 -0.14
CA GLY A 87 -0.61 -7.82 -0.50
C GLY A 87 -0.63 -6.85 0.68
N VAL A 88 -0.49 -7.34 1.92
CA VAL A 88 -0.35 -6.51 3.13
C VAL A 88 1.09 -6.55 3.61
N TYR A 89 1.68 -5.37 3.78
CA TYR A 89 3.03 -5.20 4.28
C TYR A 89 3.03 -4.27 5.49
N GLU A 90 3.89 -4.57 6.46
CA GLU A 90 4.15 -3.66 7.59
C GLU A 90 5.37 -2.79 7.28
N VAL A 91 5.20 -1.48 7.43
CA VAL A 91 6.26 -0.47 7.32
C VAL A 91 6.78 -0.18 8.72
N ARG A 92 8.08 0.08 8.82
CA ARG A 92 8.77 0.40 10.07
C ARG A 92 9.47 1.74 10.00
#